data_AF-A0AA41WPW8-F1
#
_entry.id   AF-A0AA41WPW8-F1
#
_cell.length_a   1.000
_cell.length_b   1.000
_cell.length_c   1.000
_cell.angle_alpha   90.00
_cell.angle_beta   90.00
_cell.angle_gamma   90.00
#
_symmetry.space_group_name_H-M   'P 1'
#
loop_
_entity.id
_entity.type
_entity.pdbx_description
1 polymer ?
#
loop_
_entity_poly.entity_id
_entity_poly.type
_entity_poly.pdbx_seq_one_letter_code
_entity_poly.pdbx_strand_id
1 'polypeptide(L)'
;MCEIFIRANPHSYDSLARSLRLHGVATSVRLECLFWEVLEEIGQRDGLTVNQLISKLYDELFERRGEVANFASFLRVCCLRYLMLKQEGRIPADTRVSISSLDATAVLDGLPANMADAPPPRRSRGPLLEAFIK
;
A
#
# COMPACT_ATOMS: atom_id res chain seq x y z
N MET A 1 10.33 4.47 -28.35
CA MET A 1 10.09 4.97 -26.98
C MET A 1 8.73 5.67 -26.88
N CYS A 2 8.47 6.73 -27.66
CA CYS A 2 7.19 7.47 -27.58
C CYS A 2 5.97 6.56 -27.82
N GLU A 3 6.04 5.65 -28.78
CA GLU A 3 4.93 4.75 -29.12
C GLU A 3 4.43 3.91 -27.92
N ILE A 4 5.33 3.48 -27.04
CA ILE A 4 5.00 2.69 -25.84
C ILE A 4 4.09 3.50 -24.89
N PHE A 5 4.31 4.81 -24.78
CA PHE A 5 3.59 5.67 -23.83
C PHE A 5 2.37 6.35 -24.47
N ILE A 6 2.45 6.80 -25.72
CA ILE A 6 1.34 7.51 -26.39
C ILE A 6 0.17 6.59 -26.76
N ARG A 7 0.41 5.27 -26.85
CA ARG A 7 -0.62 4.28 -27.15
C ARG A 7 -1.32 3.74 -25.90
N ALA A 8 -1.19 4.42 -24.77
CA ALA A 8 -1.99 4.12 -23.59
C ALA A 8 -3.49 4.17 -23.95
N ASN A 9 -4.26 3.20 -23.47
CA ASN A 9 -5.70 3.19 -23.67
C ASN A 9 -6.29 4.48 -23.04
N PRO A 10 -7.05 5.31 -23.79
CA PRO A 10 -7.66 6.52 -23.24
C PRO A 10 -8.44 6.31 -21.95
N HIS A 11 -9.13 5.16 -21.83
CA HIS A 11 -9.87 4.82 -20.63
C HIS A 11 -8.98 4.69 -19.39
N SER A 12 -7.73 4.26 -19.55
CA SER A 12 -6.85 3.96 -18.41
C SER A 12 -6.48 5.22 -17.61
N TYR A 13 -6.42 6.39 -18.26
CA TYR A 13 -6.13 7.68 -17.64
C TYR A 13 -7.36 8.59 -17.49
N ASP A 14 -8.56 8.10 -17.81
CA ASP A 14 -9.81 8.79 -17.48
C ASP A 14 -9.98 8.89 -15.96
N SER A 15 -10.41 10.05 -15.48
CA SER A 15 -10.55 10.30 -14.04
C SER A 15 -11.93 9.89 -13.54
N LEU A 16 -11.98 8.92 -12.63
CA LEU A 16 -13.21 8.41 -12.03
C LEU A 16 -13.27 8.74 -10.54
N ALA A 17 -14.38 9.35 -10.12
CA ALA A 17 -14.68 9.59 -8.71
C ALA A 17 -15.56 8.45 -8.16
N ARG A 18 -15.17 7.88 -7.03
CA ARG A 18 -15.97 6.89 -6.27
C ARG A 18 -16.20 7.42 -4.85
N SER A 19 -17.42 7.22 -4.35
CA SER A 19 -17.76 7.57 -2.95
C SER A 19 -17.40 6.40 -2.04
N LEU A 20 -16.59 6.69 -1.02
CA LEU A 20 -16.11 5.73 -0.02
C LEU A 20 -16.57 6.17 1.36
N ARG A 21 -16.85 5.22 2.26
CA ARG A 21 -17.16 5.54 3.66
C ARG A 21 -15.90 5.36 4.50
N LEU A 22 -15.26 6.47 4.88
CA LEU A 22 -14.06 6.49 5.72
C LEU A 22 -14.45 7.04 7.09
N HIS A 23 -14.28 6.24 8.16
CA HIS A 23 -14.80 6.55 9.51
C HIS A 23 -16.27 7.02 9.52
N GLY A 24 -17.12 6.39 8.71
CA GLY A 24 -18.55 6.72 8.62
C GLY A 24 -18.88 7.96 7.76
N VAL A 25 -17.89 8.76 7.37
CA VAL A 25 -18.06 9.93 6.50
C VAL A 25 -17.98 9.51 5.03
N ALA A 26 -18.93 9.97 4.22
CA ALA A 26 -18.89 9.77 2.77
C ALA A 26 -17.83 10.70 2.15
N THR A 27 -16.73 10.11 1.70
CA THR A 27 -15.59 10.79 1.10
C THR A 27 -15.50 10.44 -0.38
N SER A 28 -15.52 11.45 -1.25
CA SER A 28 -15.31 11.26 -2.69
C SER A 28 -13.83 11.20 -3.01
N VAL A 29 -13.36 10.05 -3.49
CA VAL A 29 -11.97 9.86 -3.95
C VAL A 29 -11.96 9.80 -5.47
N ARG A 30 -11.09 10.59 -6.11
CA ARG A 30 -10.93 10.64 -7.57
C ARG A 30 -9.55 10.11 -7.98
N LEU A 31 -9.56 9.04 -8.77
CA LEU A 31 -8.37 8.38 -9.33
C LEU A 31 -8.62 8.04 -10.79
N GLU A 32 -7.54 7.84 -11.53
CA GLU A 32 -7.58 7.34 -12.91
C GLU A 32 -8.04 5.87 -12.92
N CYS A 33 -8.73 5.42 -13.97
CA CYS A 33 -9.26 4.05 -14.05
C CYS A 33 -8.20 2.97 -13.80
N LEU A 34 -6.98 3.14 -14.33
CA LEU A 34 -5.91 2.17 -14.12
C LEU A 34 -5.52 2.02 -12.65
N PHE A 35 -5.57 3.10 -11.86
CA PHE A 35 -5.32 2.98 -10.42
C PHE A 35 -6.45 2.23 -9.70
N TRP A 36 -7.70 2.41 -10.14
CA TRP A 36 -8.81 1.63 -9.61
C TRP A 36 -8.64 0.13 -9.89
N GLU A 37 -8.24 -0.24 -11.11
CA GLU A 37 -7.98 -1.63 -11.50
C GLU A 37 -6.85 -2.25 -10.65
N VAL A 38 -5.75 -1.51 -10.44
CA VAL A 38 -4.64 -1.99 -9.60
C VAL A 38 -5.07 -2.15 -8.13
N LEU A 39 -5.86 -1.22 -7.58
CA LEU A 39 -6.40 -1.34 -6.22
C LEU A 39 -7.37 -2.52 -6.09
N GLU A 40 -8.17 -2.79 -7.13
CA GLU A 40 -9.05 -3.96 -7.19
C GLU A 40 -8.24 -5.27 -7.20
N GLU A 41 -7.16 -5.36 -7.98
CA GLU A 41 -6.25 -6.52 -7.94
C GLU A 41 -5.67 -6.71 -6.53
N ILE A 42 -5.11 -5.65 -5.93
CA ILE A 42 -4.54 -5.70 -4.58
C ILE A 42 -5.57 -6.21 -3.57
N GLY A 43 -6.80 -5.69 -3.62
CA GLY A 43 -7.88 -6.12 -2.74
C GLY A 43 -8.24 -7.59 -2.94
N GLN A 44 -8.41 -8.01 -4.20
CA GLN A 44 -8.77 -9.38 -4.54
C GLN A 44 -7.74 -10.41 -4.06
N ARG A 45 -6.44 -10.08 -4.09
CA ARG A 45 -5.37 -10.96 -3.58
C ARG A 45 -5.55 -11.34 -2.11
N ASP A 46 -6.16 -10.46 -1.33
CA ASP A 46 -6.44 -10.66 0.11
C ASP A 46 -7.93 -10.94 0.38
N GLY A 47 -8.73 -11.22 -0.65
CA GLY A 47 -10.17 -11.48 -0.51
C GLY A 47 -10.98 -10.26 -0.08
N LEU A 48 -10.47 -9.05 -0.31
CA LEU A 48 -11.10 -7.78 0.04
C LEU A 48 -11.73 -7.14 -1.20
N THR A 49 -12.89 -6.51 -1.02
CA THR A 49 -13.36 -5.52 -2.00
C THR A 49 -12.46 -4.29 -1.98
N VAL A 50 -12.40 -3.54 -3.09
CA VAL A 50 -11.61 -2.31 -3.17
C VAL A 50 -11.99 -1.29 -2.09
N ASN A 51 -13.28 -1.21 -1.72
CA ASN A 51 -13.73 -0.32 -0.65
C ASN A 51 -13.21 -0.76 0.73
N GLN A 52 -13.17 -2.06 1.01
CA GLN A 52 -12.61 -2.61 2.24
C GLN A 52 -11.10 -2.39 2.32
N LEU A 53 -10.38 -2.64 1.23
CA LEU A 53 -8.94 -2.35 1.14
C LEU A 53 -8.66 -0.87 1.45
N ILE A 54 -9.36 0.04 0.77
CA ILE A 54 -9.09 1.48 0.91
C ILE A 54 -9.46 1.96 2.33
N SER A 55 -10.55 1.46 2.91
CA SER A 55 -10.92 1.80 4.29
C SER A 55 -9.85 1.32 5.27
N LYS A 56 -9.38 0.07 5.13
CA LYS A 56 -8.30 -0.48 5.97
C LYS A 56 -7.00 0.33 5.84
N LEU A 57 -6.62 0.71 4.62
CA LEU A 57 -5.44 1.55 4.38
C LEU A 57 -5.59 2.95 5.01
N TYR A 58 -6.78 3.54 4.95
CA TYR A 58 -7.07 4.82 5.59
C TYR A 58 -6.91 4.72 7.11
N ASP A 59 -7.55 3.73 7.72
CA ASP A 59 -7.53 3.50 9.17
C ASP A 59 -6.09 3.28 9.67
N GLU A 60 -5.34 2.38 9.03
CA GLU A 60 -3.94 2.12 9.43
C GLU A 60 -3.00 3.31 9.19
N LEU A 61 -3.23 4.10 8.15
CA LEU A 61 -2.46 5.31 7.91
C LEU A 61 -2.74 6.37 8.98
N PHE A 62 -4.02 6.52 9.35
CA PHE A 62 -4.45 7.40 10.43
C PHE A 62 -3.84 6.96 11.77
N GLU A 63 -3.90 5.68 12.11
CA GLU A 63 -3.30 5.13 13.33
C GLU A 63 -1.78 5.38 13.40
N ARG A 64 -1.07 5.27 12.27
CA ARG A 64 0.39 5.44 12.21
C ARG A 64 0.84 6.89 12.24
N ARG A 65 0.10 7.80 11.62
CA ARG A 65 0.52 9.19 11.40
C ARG A 65 -0.29 10.24 12.16
N GLY A 66 -1.42 9.84 12.75
CA GLY A 66 -2.35 10.73 13.48
C GLY A 66 -3.29 11.53 12.58
N GLU A 67 -2.96 11.67 11.30
CA GLU A 67 -3.79 12.30 10.29
C GLU A 67 -3.59 11.64 8.91
N VAL A 68 -4.58 11.83 8.03
CA VAL A 68 -4.49 11.38 6.63
C VAL A 68 -4.58 12.58 5.71
N ALA A 69 -3.43 13.08 5.27
CA ALA A 69 -3.31 14.08 4.22
C ALA A 69 -3.00 13.43 2.87
N ASN A 70 -3.43 14.05 1.77
CA ASN A 70 -3.10 13.62 0.39
C ASN A 70 -3.49 12.17 0.06
N PHE A 71 -4.63 11.69 0.57
CA PHE A 71 -5.02 10.28 0.46
C PHE A 71 -5.11 9.75 -0.99
N ALA A 72 -5.65 10.55 -1.92
CA ALA A 72 -5.68 10.15 -3.33
C ALA A 72 -4.27 9.98 -3.92
N SER A 73 -3.31 10.82 -3.54
CA SER A 73 -1.91 10.68 -3.96
C SER A 73 -1.26 9.46 -3.31
N PHE A 74 -1.56 9.19 -2.03
CA PHE A 74 -1.11 7.99 -1.34
C PHE A 74 -1.58 6.71 -2.05
N LEU A 75 -2.84 6.63 -2.46
CA LEU A 75 -3.38 5.49 -3.21
C LEU A 75 -2.67 5.28 -4.57
N ARG A 76 -2.36 6.35 -5.30
CA ARG A 76 -1.55 6.26 -6.54
C ARG A 76 -0.16 5.70 -6.26
N VAL A 77 0.49 6.16 -5.20
CA VAL A 77 1.81 5.67 -4.77
C VAL A 77 1.75 4.21 -4.33
N CYS A 78 0.68 3.77 -3.65
CA CYS A 78 0.46 2.36 -3.32
C CYS A 78 0.46 1.48 -4.57
N CYS A 79 -0.26 1.88 -5.62
CA CYS A 79 -0.31 1.14 -6.89
C CYS A 79 1.07 1.07 -7.55
N LEU A 80 1.79 2.20 -7.63
CA LEU A 80 3.13 2.23 -8.23
C LEU A 80 4.11 1.35 -7.46
N ARG A 81 4.13 1.46 -6.12
CA ARG A 81 4.97 0.62 -5.25
C ARG A 81 4.64 -0.86 -5.41
N TYR A 82 3.36 -1.22 -5.48
CA TYR A 82 2.93 -2.60 -5.72
C TYR A 82 3.50 -3.15 -7.03
N LEU A 83 3.38 -2.42 -8.14
CA LEU A 83 3.90 -2.84 -9.44
C LEU A 83 5.43 -2.93 -9.46
N MET A 84 6.13 -1.98 -8.85
CA MET A 84 7.59 -2.00 -8.72
C MET A 84 8.07 -3.20 -7.88
N LEU A 85 7.46 -3.45 -6.71
CA LEU A 85 7.82 -4.57 -5.86
C LEU A 85 7.52 -5.93 -6.52
N LYS A 86 6.47 -6.00 -7.35
CA LYS A 86 6.17 -7.17 -8.19
C LYS A 86 7.22 -7.36 -9.28
N GLN A 87 7.66 -6.29 -9.93
CA GLN A 87 8.74 -6.33 -10.93
C GLN A 87 10.09 -6.76 -10.31
N GLU A 88 10.40 -6.30 -9.10
CA GLU A 88 11.62 -6.67 -8.36
C GLU A 88 11.57 -8.09 -7.76
N GLY A 89 10.45 -8.81 -7.91
CA GLY A 89 10.26 -10.16 -7.34
C GLY A 89 10.08 -10.19 -5.82
N ARG A 90 9.94 -9.02 -5.17
CA ARG A 90 9.66 -8.90 -3.73
C ARG A 90 8.22 -9.25 -3.39
N ILE A 91 7.30 -8.97 -4.30
CA ILE A 91 5.92 -9.47 -4.26
C ILE A 91 5.75 -10.50 -5.39
N PRO A 92 5.24 -11.71 -5.11
CA PRO A 92 5.04 -12.70 -6.16
C PRO A 92 4.07 -12.23 -7.26
N ALA A 93 4.42 -12.54 -8.51
CA ALA A 93 3.58 -12.19 -9.66
C ALA A 93 2.26 -12.97 -9.69
N ASP A 94 2.21 -14.14 -9.05
CA ASP A 94 1.00 -14.95 -8.87
C ASP A 94 -0.01 -14.21 -7.98
N THR A 95 -1.14 -13.81 -8.57
CA THR A 95 -2.21 -13.08 -7.91
C THR A 95 -3.04 -13.95 -6.96
N ARG A 96 -2.79 -15.26 -6.88
CA ARG A 96 -3.42 -16.14 -5.88
C ARG A 96 -2.69 -16.09 -4.54
N VAL A 97 -1.47 -15.55 -4.50
CA VAL A 97 -0.72 -15.36 -3.26
C VAL A 97 -1.18 -14.08 -2.58
N SER A 98 -1.76 -14.23 -1.39
CA SER A 98 -2.17 -13.12 -0.53
C SER A 98 -0.98 -12.24 -0.16
N ILE A 99 -1.14 -10.92 -0.29
CA ILE A 99 -0.14 -9.93 0.12
C ILE A 99 0.03 -9.99 1.63
N SER A 100 -1.06 -10.19 2.38
CA SER A 100 -1.02 -10.32 3.84
C SER A 100 -0.21 -11.53 4.35
N SER A 101 0.07 -12.52 3.49
CA SER A 101 0.89 -13.70 3.85
C SER A 101 2.41 -13.46 3.74
N LEU A 102 2.83 -12.34 3.15
CA LEU A 102 4.24 -12.03 2.92
C LEU A 102 4.92 -11.50 4.20
N ASP A 103 6.20 -11.77 4.37
CA ASP A 103 7.02 -11.09 5.38
C ASP A 103 7.30 -9.65 4.93
N ALA A 104 6.55 -8.70 5.48
CA ALA A 104 6.70 -7.27 5.19
C ALA A 104 8.12 -6.75 5.49
N THR A 105 8.82 -7.32 6.47
CA THR A 105 10.21 -6.91 6.78
C THR A 105 11.13 -7.26 5.62
N ALA A 106 11.03 -8.50 5.11
CA ALA A 106 11.82 -8.96 3.98
C ALA A 106 11.46 -8.22 2.68
N VAL A 107 10.17 -7.94 2.45
CA VAL A 107 9.71 -7.17 1.28
C VAL A 107 10.33 -5.76 1.26
N LEU A 108 10.39 -5.11 2.42
CA LEU A 108 10.86 -3.72 2.55
C LEU A 108 12.38 -3.59 2.73
N ASP A 109 13.09 -4.69 3.01
CA ASP A 109 14.52 -4.66 3.31
C ASP A 109 15.35 -4.17 2.12
N GLY A 110 16.29 -3.25 2.40
CA GLY A 110 17.17 -2.66 1.40
C GLY A 110 16.49 -1.78 0.34
N LEU A 111 15.22 -1.41 0.51
CA LEU A 111 14.57 -0.43 -0.38
C LEU A 111 15.19 0.97 -0.22
N PRO A 112 15.23 1.77 -1.29
CA PRO A 112 15.70 3.15 -1.19
C PRO A 112 14.76 4.00 -0.33
N ALA A 113 15.29 5.04 0.29
CA ALA A 113 14.57 5.86 1.29
C ALA A 113 13.30 6.56 0.77
N ASN A 114 13.16 6.72 -0.55
CA ASN A 114 11.94 7.26 -1.17
C ASN A 114 10.81 6.22 -1.33
N MET A 115 11.09 4.93 -1.13
CA MET A 115 10.15 3.82 -1.33
C MET A 115 9.60 3.24 -0.03
N ALA A 116 10.25 3.46 1.11
CA ALA A 116 9.78 3.02 2.41
C ALA A 116 10.30 3.95 3.52
N ASP A 117 9.46 4.21 4.52
CA ASP A 117 9.92 4.84 5.75
C ASP A 117 10.95 3.93 6.44
N ALA A 118 11.89 4.53 7.18
CA ALA A 118 12.84 3.77 7.97
C ALA A 118 12.10 2.82 8.95
N PRO A 119 12.59 1.58 9.14
CA PRO A 119 11.99 0.69 10.12
C PRO A 119 12.01 1.36 11.50
N PRO A 120 10.99 1.13 12.34
CA PRO A 120 11.00 1.68 13.69
C PRO A 120 12.27 1.22 14.42
N PRO A 121 12.86 2.06 15.27
CA PRO A 121 14.08 1.69 15.99
C PRO A 121 13.84 0.39 16.74
N ARG A 122 14.72 -0.60 16.54
CA ARG A 122 14.65 -1.87 17.29
C ARG A 122 14.71 -1.49 18.77
N ARG A 123 13.62 -1.73 19.52
CA ARG A 123 13.67 -1.63 20.98
C ARG A 123 14.79 -2.57 21.42
N SER A 124 15.88 -1.99 21.93
CA SER A 124 16.90 -2.77 22.61
C SER A 124 16.16 -3.54 23.71
N ARG A 125 16.20 -4.87 23.64
CA ARG A 125 15.95 -5.66 24.85
C ARG A 125 17.03 -5.18 25.81
N GLY A 126 16.63 -4.35 26.78
CA GLY A 126 17.51 -3.99 27.89
C GLY A 126 18.08 -5.27 28.47
N PRO A 127 19.32 -5.26 28.98
CA PRO A 127 19.88 -6.45 29.60
C PRO A 127 18.87 -6.93 30.65
N LEU A 128 18.47 -8.20 30.54
CA LEU A 128 17.89 -8.91 31.67
C LEU A 128 18.99 -8.89 32.73
N LEU A 129 18.97 -7.86 33.58
CA LEU A 129 19.70 -7.90 34.84
C LEU A 129 19.01 -9.02 35.61
N GLU A 130 19.62 -10.20 35.50
CA GLU A 130 19.70 -11.16 36.57
C GLU A 130 19.88 -10.39 37.87
N ALA A 131 18.77 -10.13 38.56
CA ALA A 131 18.82 -9.80 39.97
C ALA A 131 19.17 -11.11 40.67
N PHE A 132 20.47 -11.33 40.73
CA PHE A 132 21.17 -12.27 41.58
C PHE A 132 20.50 -12.36 42.95
N ILE A 133 20.18 -13.59 43.32
CA ILE A 133 20.47 -14.20 44.62
C ILE A 133 21.15 -13.22 45.59
N LYS A 134 20.40 -12.77 46.59
CA LYS A 134 20.84 -12.65 47.98
C LYS A 134 19.66 -12.73 48.92
#